data_AF-A0A8S0ZQ58-F1
#
_entry.id   AF-A0A8S0ZQ58-F1
#
_cell.length_a   1.000
_cell.length_b   1.000
_cell.length_c   1.000
_cell.angle_alpha   90.00
_cell.angle_beta   90.00
_cell.angle_gamma   90.00
#
_symmetry.space_group_name_H-M   'P 1'
#
loop_
_entity.id
_entity.type
_entity.pdbx_description
1 polymer ?
#
loop_
_entity_poly.entity_id
_entity_poly.type
_entity_poly.pdbx_seq_one_letter_code
_entity_poly.pdbx_strand_id
1 'polypeptide(L)'
;MPTEIPSIAAVEGKSLTLNKDDLVIAHLDKISERLEKLETRSRRHWQKSNRRRYGSRSRSSSESRTRGKTPEDPNWLCYYHYRYKNRANKCVQPCNWKKDVKPSEN
;
A
#
# COMPACT_ATOMS: atom_id res chain seq x y z
N MET A 1 -51.26 4.74 81.16
CA MET A 1 -51.08 5.63 79.98
C MET A 1 -49.67 5.46 79.46
N PRO A 2 -49.42 4.61 78.44
CA PRO A 2 -48.15 4.60 77.73
C PRO A 2 -48.26 5.44 76.45
N THR A 3 -47.38 6.41 76.30
CA THR A 3 -47.27 7.26 75.11
C THR A 3 -46.49 6.53 74.02
N GLU A 4 -47.14 6.27 72.88
CA GLU A 4 -46.50 5.78 71.66
C GLU A 4 -45.63 6.91 71.06
N ILE A 5 -44.33 6.68 70.95
CA ILE A 5 -43.39 7.55 70.24
C ILE A 5 -43.34 7.06 68.78
N PRO A 6 -43.49 7.94 67.76
CA PRO A 6 -43.43 7.49 66.38
C PRO A 6 -41.98 7.10 66.01
N SER A 7 -41.84 5.92 65.43
CA SER A 7 -40.61 5.40 64.85
C SER A 7 -40.21 6.27 63.66
N ILE A 8 -39.20 7.12 63.85
CA ILE A 8 -38.56 7.86 62.76
C ILE A 8 -37.81 6.85 61.88
N ALA A 9 -38.35 6.59 60.69
CA ALA A 9 -37.64 5.89 59.63
C ALA A 9 -36.34 6.64 59.36
N ALA A 10 -35.21 5.99 59.64
CA ALA A 10 -33.89 6.47 59.23
C ALA A 10 -33.89 6.54 57.71
N VAL A 11 -34.07 7.75 57.20
CA VAL A 11 -33.79 8.11 55.81
C VAL A 11 -32.34 7.74 55.54
N GLU A 12 -32.12 6.68 54.76
CA GLU A 12 -30.84 6.37 54.16
C GLU A 12 -30.44 7.59 53.32
N GLY A 13 -29.64 8.46 53.91
CA GLY A 13 -28.92 9.50 53.22
C GLY A 13 -27.94 8.84 52.27
N LYS A 14 -28.41 8.47 51.07
CA LYS A 14 -27.56 8.18 49.93
C LYS A 14 -26.89 9.50 49.57
N SER A 15 -25.71 9.64 50.14
CA SER A 15 -24.83 10.79 50.01
C SER A 15 -24.58 10.99 48.51
N LEU A 16 -24.94 12.16 48.02
CA LEU A 16 -24.70 12.61 46.66
C LEU A 16 -23.20 12.89 46.49
N THR A 17 -22.37 11.86 46.42
CA THR A 17 -21.11 11.93 45.71
C THR A 17 -21.42 11.52 44.28
N LEU A 18 -21.38 12.46 43.33
CA LEU A 18 -21.20 12.08 41.93
C LEU A 18 -19.90 11.29 41.88
N ASN A 19 -20.04 9.96 41.86
CA ASN A 19 -18.97 9.06 42.27
C ASN A 19 -17.88 9.13 41.21
N LYS A 20 -16.65 9.36 41.67
CA LYS A 20 -15.47 9.33 40.78
C LYS A 20 -15.43 8.02 39.98
N ASP A 21 -16.04 6.97 40.51
CA ASP A 21 -16.25 5.69 39.85
C ASP A 21 -17.09 5.80 38.58
N ASP A 22 -18.18 6.57 38.56
CA ASP A 22 -19.00 6.80 37.35
C ASP A 22 -18.21 7.55 36.27
N LEU A 23 -17.37 8.51 36.69
CA LEU A 23 -16.48 9.23 35.78
C LEU A 23 -15.39 8.31 35.21
N VAL A 24 -14.83 7.43 36.04
CA VAL A 24 -13.83 6.43 35.64
C VAL A 24 -14.45 5.43 34.67
N ILE A 25 -15.68 4.95 34.92
CA ILE A 25 -16.42 4.06 34.02
C ILE A 25 -16.66 4.73 32.67
N ALA A 26 -17.14 5.98 32.65
CA ALA A 26 -17.32 6.73 31.42
C ALA A 26 -15.99 6.93 30.65
N HIS A 27 -14.88 7.08 31.37
CA HIS A 27 -13.56 7.18 30.76
C HIS A 27 -13.08 5.85 30.17
N LEU A 28 -13.36 4.72 30.83
CA LEU A 28 -13.05 3.38 30.35
C LEU A 28 -13.86 3.04 29.09
N ASP A 29 -15.13 3.41 29.03
CA ASP A 29 -15.97 3.22 27.85
C ASP A 29 -15.41 4.01 26.65
N LYS A 30 -15.03 5.26 26.89
CA LYS A 30 -14.44 6.13 25.86
C LYS A 30 -13.09 5.61 25.36
N ILE A 31 -12.28 5.01 26.23
CA ILE A 31 -11.01 4.39 25.85
C ILE A 31 -11.27 3.11 25.04
N SER A 32 -12.20 2.27 25.48
CA SER A 32 -12.60 1.04 24.80
C SER A 32 -13.09 1.31 23.37
N GLU A 33 -13.94 2.33 23.19
CA GLU A 33 -14.42 2.76 21.88
C GLU A 33 -13.27 3.24 20.96
N ARG A 34 -12.28 3.96 21.53
CA ARG A 34 -11.10 4.41 20.78
C ARG A 34 -10.22 3.24 20.35
N LEU A 35 -10.07 2.23 21.20
CA LEU A 35 -9.30 1.02 20.88
C LEU A 35 -9.95 0.23 19.74
N GLU A 36 -11.27 0.03 19.77
CA GLU A 36 -12.01 -0.66 18.71
C GLU A 36 -11.89 0.06 17.35
N LYS A 37 -11.99 1.40 17.37
CA LYS A 37 -11.79 2.25 16.18
C LYS A 37 -10.37 2.14 15.62
N LEU A 38 -9.36 2.10 16.49
CA LEU A 38 -7.96 1.96 16.08
C LEU A 38 -7.68 0.57 15.49
N GLU A 39 -8.18 -0.48 16.12
CA GLU A 39 -8.04 -1.86 15.63
C GLU A 39 -8.68 -2.02 14.25
N THR A 40 -9.89 -1.47 14.08
CA THR A 40 -10.61 -1.49 12.80
C THR A 40 -9.86 -0.71 11.70
N ARG A 41 -9.30 0.47 12.01
CA ARG A 41 -8.49 1.26 11.07
C ARG A 41 -7.21 0.54 10.67
N SER A 42 -6.54 -0.09 11.64
CA SER A 42 -5.33 -0.89 11.39
C SER A 42 -5.62 -2.04 10.42
N ARG A 43 -6.65 -2.86 10.69
CA ARG A 43 -7.05 -3.99 9.83
C ARG A 43 -7.33 -3.54 8.38
N ARG A 44 -8.08 -2.44 8.19
CA ARG A 44 -8.37 -1.90 6.83
C ARG A 44 -7.13 -1.37 6.11
N HIS A 45 -6.20 -0.75 6.83
CA HIS A 45 -4.95 -0.23 6.27
C HIS A 45 -4.07 -1.35 5.72
N TRP A 46 -3.91 -2.44 6.48
CA TRP A 46 -3.15 -3.63 6.05
C TRP A 46 -3.74 -4.29 4.80
N GLN A 47 -5.07 -4.43 4.73
CA GLN A 47 -5.75 -5.00 3.56
C GLN A 47 -5.60 -4.14 2.29
N LYS A 48 -5.64 -2.81 2.41
CA LYS A 48 -5.47 -1.88 1.28
C LYS A 48 -4.03 -1.82 0.77
N SER A 49 -3.05 -1.96 1.66
CA SER A 49 -1.62 -2.00 1.30
C SER A 49 -1.28 -3.23 0.44
N ASN A 50 -1.81 -4.41 0.80
CA ASN A 50 -1.55 -5.65 0.06
C ASN A 50 -2.16 -5.67 -1.36
N ARG A 51 -3.34 -5.04 -1.54
CA ARG A 51 -4.01 -4.99 -2.85
C ARG A 51 -3.32 -4.03 -3.84
N ARG A 52 -2.56 -3.05 -3.36
CA ARG A 52 -1.76 -2.13 -4.21
C ARG A 52 -0.43 -2.73 -4.67
N ARG A 53 0.09 -3.75 -3.98
CA ARG A 53 1.37 -4.38 -4.35
C ARG A 53 1.25 -5.30 -5.58
N TYR A 54 0.04 -5.75 -5.91
CA TYR A 54 -0.24 -6.62 -7.06
C TYR A 54 -0.81 -5.91 -8.29
N GLY A 55 -1.24 -4.65 -8.17
CA GLY A 55 -1.97 -3.92 -9.22
C GLY A 55 -1.13 -3.06 -10.17
N SER A 56 0.20 -3.06 -10.07
CA SER A 56 1.02 -2.08 -10.79
C SER A 56 2.28 -2.64 -11.43
N ARG A 57 2.26 -3.90 -11.88
CA ARG A 57 3.08 -4.27 -13.04
C ARG A 57 2.33 -3.86 -14.30
N SER A 58 2.13 -2.55 -14.46
CA SER A 58 2.10 -1.98 -15.81
C SER A 58 3.39 -2.45 -16.42
N ARG A 59 3.31 -3.39 -17.37
CA ARG A 59 4.44 -3.72 -18.22
C ARG A 59 4.86 -2.39 -18.78
N SER A 60 5.95 -1.82 -18.25
CA SER A 60 6.58 -0.64 -18.81
C SER A 60 7.02 -1.10 -20.20
N SER A 61 6.10 -0.97 -21.14
CA SER A 61 6.35 -1.25 -22.54
C SER A 61 7.58 -0.41 -22.84
N SER A 62 8.63 -1.12 -23.23
CA SER A 62 9.97 -0.56 -23.37
C SER A 62 10.02 0.33 -24.62
N GLU A 63 9.11 1.29 -24.73
CA GLU A 63 9.03 2.31 -25.78
C GLU A 63 10.22 3.27 -25.75
N SER A 64 11.05 3.25 -24.70
CA SER A 64 12.25 4.08 -24.60
C SER A 64 13.45 3.51 -25.36
N ARG A 65 13.36 2.29 -25.87
CA ARG A 65 14.48 1.61 -26.51
C ARG A 65 14.74 2.04 -27.96
N THR A 66 13.74 2.64 -28.60
CA THR A 66 13.79 3.12 -30.00
C THR A 66 13.56 4.62 -30.14
N ARG A 67 13.38 5.36 -29.03
CA ARG A 67 13.17 6.81 -29.06
C ARG A 67 14.49 7.50 -29.44
N GLY A 68 14.58 7.97 -30.68
CA GLY A 68 15.71 8.78 -31.16
C GLY A 68 16.78 8.01 -31.95
N LYS A 69 16.42 6.90 -32.60
CA LYS A 69 17.26 6.31 -33.64
C LYS A 69 16.46 6.36 -34.93
N THR A 70 16.61 7.42 -35.73
CA THR A 70 16.06 7.47 -37.09
C THR A 70 17.00 6.70 -38.02
N PRO A 71 16.53 6.14 -39.14
CA PRO A 71 17.38 5.50 -40.14
C PRO A 71 18.49 6.40 -40.70
N GLU A 72 18.39 7.70 -40.46
CA GLU A 72 19.36 8.73 -40.83
C GLU A 72 20.55 8.80 -39.86
N ASP A 73 20.42 8.24 -38.64
CA ASP A 73 21.50 8.23 -37.67
C ASP A 73 22.60 7.24 -38.10
N PRO A 74 23.89 7.63 -38.05
CA PRO A 74 25.00 6.73 -38.37
C PRO A 74 25.08 5.55 -37.40
N ASN A 75 24.44 5.63 -36.23
CA ASN A 75 24.37 4.55 -35.24
C ASN A 75 23.01 3.82 -35.24
N TRP A 76 22.21 3.97 -36.29
CA TRP A 76 20.93 3.29 -36.41
C TRP A 76 21.10 1.79 -36.61
N LEU A 77 20.30 1.03 -35.87
CA LEU A 77 20.21 -0.42 -35.98
C LEU A 77 18.77 -0.78 -36.31
N CYS A 78 18.59 -1.67 -37.29
CA CYS A 78 17.25 -2.18 -37.61
C CYS A 78 16.66 -2.95 -36.43
N TYR A 79 15.34 -3.09 -36.40
CA TYR A 79 14.60 -3.79 -35.34
C TYR A 79 15.20 -5.16 -34.98
N TYR A 80 15.62 -5.92 -36.00
CA TYR A 80 16.19 -7.24 -35.83
C TYR A 80 17.54 -7.20 -35.12
N HIS A 81 18.49 -6.36 -35.56
CA HIS A 81 19.79 -6.23 -34.90
C HIS A 81 19.69 -5.52 -33.54
N TYR A 82 18.73 -4.62 -33.37
CA TYR A 82 18.45 -4.00 -32.08
C TYR A 82 18.02 -5.03 -31.01
N ARG A 83 17.12 -5.94 -31.39
CA ARG A 83 16.55 -6.94 -30.47
C ARG A 83 17.40 -8.21 -30.33
N TYR A 84 17.95 -8.70 -31.43
CA TYR A 84 18.62 -10.00 -31.50
C TYR A 84 20.13 -9.90 -31.72
N LYS A 85 20.66 -8.71 -32.04
CA LYS A 85 22.08 -8.46 -32.28
C LYS A 85 22.63 -9.47 -33.31
N ASN A 86 23.76 -10.08 -33.03
CA ASN A 86 24.43 -11.13 -33.80
C ASN A 86 23.61 -12.41 -34.06
N ARG A 87 22.43 -12.57 -33.45
CA ARG A 87 21.50 -13.68 -33.74
C ARG A 87 20.42 -13.32 -34.76
N ALA A 88 20.45 -12.12 -35.32
CA ALA A 88 19.48 -11.70 -36.33
C ALA A 88 19.76 -12.38 -37.68
N ASN A 89 18.82 -13.18 -38.15
CA ASN A 89 18.89 -13.82 -39.47
C ASN A 89 18.44 -12.89 -40.61
N LYS A 90 17.82 -11.75 -40.27
CA LYS A 90 17.28 -10.77 -41.20
C LYS A 90 17.77 -9.38 -40.83
N CYS A 91 18.14 -8.60 -41.84
CA CYS A 91 18.57 -7.21 -41.70
C CYS A 91 17.78 -6.34 -42.66
N VAL A 92 17.33 -5.17 -42.20
CA VAL A 92 16.67 -4.15 -43.03
C VAL A 92 17.59 -2.95 -43.14
N GLN A 93 17.92 -2.53 -44.37
CA GLN A 93 18.76 -1.36 -44.60
C GLN A 93 17.96 -0.07 -44.42
N PRO A 94 18.58 1.03 -43.92
CA PRO A 94 20.03 1.23 -43.71
C PRO A 94 20.55 0.85 -42.30
N CYS A 95 21.09 -0.35 -42.08
CA CYS A 95 21.54 -0.80 -40.74
C CYS A 95 23.06 -0.71 -40.56
N ASN A 96 23.53 0.00 -39.53
CA ASN A 96 24.97 0.10 -39.21
C ASN A 96 25.52 -1.12 -38.41
N TRP A 97 24.91 -2.30 -38.55
CA TRP A 97 25.40 -3.48 -37.83
C TRP A 97 26.62 -4.07 -38.55
N LYS A 98 27.81 -3.87 -37.99
CA LYS A 98 29.04 -4.51 -38.46
C LYS A 98 29.03 -5.96 -37.99
N LYS A 99 28.88 -6.90 -38.92
CA LYS A 99 29.13 -8.32 -38.63
C LYS A 99 30.64 -8.45 -38.45
N ASP A 100 31.09 -8.62 -37.21
CA ASP A 100 32.47 -9.02 -36.96
C ASP A 100 32.66 -10.42 -37.54
N VAL A 101 33.13 -10.48 -38.79
CA VAL A 101 33.61 -11.71 -39.40
C VAL A 101 34.91 -12.02 -38.67
N LYS A 102 34.83 -12.78 -37.57
CA LYS A 102 36.01 -13.49 -37.10
C LYS A 102 36.41 -14.41 -38.25
N PRO A 103 37.64 -14.33 -38.79
CA PRO A 103 38.09 -15.30 -39.76
C PRO A 103 38.02 -16.66 -39.06
N SER A 104 37.11 -17.53 -39.50
CA SER A 104 37.17 -18.94 -39.13
C SER A 104 38.34 -19.52 -39.91
N GLU A 105 39.50 -19.56 -39.28
CA GLU A 105 40.65 -20.35 -39.72
C GLU A 105 40.25 -21.82 -39.61
N ASN A 106 40.07 -22.49 -40.76
CA ASN A 106 40.09 -23.94 -40.89
C ASN A 106 40.42 -24.32 -42.33
#